data_AF-A0A7M1UQ50-F1
#
_entry.id   AF-A0A7M1UQ50-F1
#
_cell.length_a   1.000
_cell.length_b   1.000
_cell.length_c   1.000
_cell.angle_alpha   90.00
_cell.angle_beta   90.00
_cell.angle_gamma   90.00
#
_symmetry.space_group_name_H-M   'P 1'
#
loop_
_entity.id
_entity.type
_entity.pdbx_description
1 polymer ?
#
loop_
_entity_poly.entity_id
_entity_poly.type
_entity_poly.pdbx_seq_one_letter_code
_entity_poly.pdbx_strand_id
1 'polypeptide(L)'
;MSIELSTLKRALSIRLVFEGVSGWATRELIEVIEDYLMERLPLILNNSLEPHGYEASILDVDPCTILPDESICKDSIAVAIYEHGGSKPLFYAIYLWRKGDNTFAFELARLVQKE
;
A
#
# COMPACT_ATOMS: atom_id res chain seq x y z
N MET A 1 -20.33 10.36 8.30
CA MET A 1 -19.43 11.23 9.07
C MET A 1 -18.04 10.96 8.50
N SER A 2 -17.45 11.89 7.75
CA SER A 2 -16.20 11.61 7.02
C SER A 2 -15.03 11.48 7.99
N ILE A 3 -14.24 10.41 7.87
CA ILE A 3 -12.98 10.29 8.60
C ILE A 3 -12.07 11.48 8.30
N GLU A 4 -11.38 11.98 9.32
CA GLU A 4 -10.31 12.95 9.09
C GLU A 4 -9.15 12.29 8.33
N LEU A 5 -8.61 12.97 7.32
CA LEU A 5 -7.48 12.50 6.52
C LEU A 5 -6.28 12.04 7.37
N SER A 6 -6.04 12.72 8.50
CA SER A 6 -5.01 12.40 9.50
C SER A 6 -5.21 11.01 10.13
N THR A 7 -6.47 10.66 10.44
CA THR A 7 -6.84 9.37 11.03
C THR A 7 -6.72 8.27 9.99
N LEU A 8 -7.19 8.52 8.77
CA LEU A 8 -7.05 7.57 7.66
C LEU A 8 -5.57 7.29 7.33
N LYS A 9 -4.74 8.34 7.28
CA LYS A 9 -3.29 8.19 7.10
C LYS A 9 -2.64 7.34 8.20
N ARG A 10 -3.07 7.51 9.46
CA ARG A 10 -2.57 6.69 10.58
C ARG A 10 -2.99 5.23 10.46
N ALA A 11 -4.25 4.97 10.10
CA ALA A 11 -4.77 3.60 9.91
C ALA A 11 -3.99 2.86 8.79
N LEU A 12 -3.63 3.58 7.73
CA LEU A 12 -2.97 3.00 6.57
C LEU A 12 -1.44 3.03 6.63
N SER A 13 -0.86 3.59 7.69
CA SER A 13 0.58 3.78 7.82
C SER A 13 1.28 2.44 8.09
N ILE A 14 1.73 1.80 7.02
CA ILE A 14 2.61 0.63 7.07
C ILE A 14 3.99 1.06 6.61
N ARG A 15 5.02 0.60 7.32
CA ARG A 15 6.42 0.77 6.93
C ARG A 15 7.20 -0.50 7.26
N LEU A 16 7.72 -1.15 6.23
CA LEU A 16 8.59 -2.31 6.32
C LEU A 16 9.89 -1.98 5.59
N VAL A 17 11.01 -2.13 6.29
CA VAL A 17 12.34 -1.95 5.72
C VAL A 17 13.18 -3.14 6.14
N PHE A 18 13.80 -3.78 5.16
CA PHE A 18 14.71 -4.89 5.38
C PHE A 18 15.99 -4.65 4.58
N GLU A 19 17.13 -4.78 5.24
CA GLU A 19 18.45 -4.63 4.65
C GLU A 19 19.34 -5.75 5.17
N GLY A 20 20.04 -6.44 4.26
CA GLY A 20 20.90 -7.56 4.60
C GLY A 20 22.20 -7.56 3.83
N VAL A 21 23.03 -8.57 4.09
CA VAL A 21 24.25 -8.81 3.31
C VAL A 21 23.91 -9.24 1.89
N SER A 22 24.77 -8.90 0.92
CA SER A 22 24.59 -9.40 -0.44
C SER A 22 24.80 -10.91 -0.48
N GLY A 23 23.75 -11.66 -0.82
CA GLY A 23 23.81 -13.12 -0.88
C GLY A 23 22.45 -13.74 -1.20
N TRP A 24 22.48 -14.97 -1.69
CA TRP A 24 21.27 -15.71 -2.08
C TRP A 24 20.27 -15.87 -0.93
N ALA A 25 20.73 -16.19 0.29
CA ALA A 25 19.83 -16.36 1.44
C ALA A 25 19.06 -15.07 1.80
N THR A 26 19.68 -13.90 1.62
CA THR A 26 19.02 -12.60 1.83
C THR A 26 17.98 -12.33 0.75
N ARG A 27 18.24 -12.71 -0.50
CA ARG A 27 17.28 -12.59 -1.60
C ARG A 27 16.05 -13.47 -1.38
N GLU A 28 16.24 -14.73 -0.99
CA GLU A 28 15.13 -15.63 -0.69
C GLU A 28 14.28 -15.12 0.48
N LEU A 29 14.91 -14.59 1.53
CA LEU A 29 14.17 -14.00 2.64
C LEU A 29 13.35 -12.78 2.19
N ILE A 30 13.89 -11.94 1.30
CA ILE A 30 13.14 -10.81 0.71
C ILE A 30 11.93 -11.32 -0.08
N GLU A 31 12.10 -12.37 -0.88
CA GLU A 31 10.99 -13.02 -1.62
C GLU A 31 9.90 -13.51 -0.67
N VAL A 32 10.27 -14.22 0.41
CA VAL A 32 9.30 -14.70 1.39
C VAL A 32 8.55 -13.56 2.09
N ILE A 33 9.26 -12.49 2.45
CA ILE A 33 8.65 -11.30 3.08
C ILE A 33 7.66 -10.65 2.12
N GLU A 34 8.05 -10.46 0.86
CA GLU A 34 7.23 -9.87 -0.18
C GLU A 34 5.97 -10.69 -0.45
N ASP A 35 6.11 -11.99 -0.69
CA ASP A 35 5.00 -12.88 -1.00
C ASP A 35 3.97 -12.87 0.14
N TYR A 36 4.46 -13.00 1.38
CA TYR A 36 3.61 -12.97 2.56
C TYR A 36 2.92 -11.61 2.74
N LEU A 37 3.65 -10.52 2.52
CA LEU A 37 3.09 -9.17 2.58
C LEU A 37 1.97 -9.01 1.56
N MET A 38 2.20 -9.37 0.30
CA MET A 38 1.20 -9.20 -0.76
C MET A 38 -0.04 -10.05 -0.54
N GLU A 39 0.14 -11.29 -0.07
CA GLU A 39 -0.98 -12.18 0.30
C GLU A 39 -1.83 -11.57 1.44
N ARG A 40 -1.19 -10.96 2.43
CA ARG A 40 -1.85 -10.48 3.65
C ARG A 40 -2.25 -9.02 3.61
N LEU A 41 -1.72 -8.23 2.69
CA LEU A 41 -1.96 -6.79 2.60
C LEU A 41 -3.45 -6.43 2.57
N PRO A 42 -4.33 -7.07 1.77
CA PRO A 42 -5.76 -6.76 1.79
C PRO A 42 -6.38 -6.94 3.18
N LEU A 43 -6.01 -8.01 3.88
CA LEU A 43 -6.52 -8.31 5.22
C LEU A 43 -6.02 -7.28 6.24
N ILE A 44 -4.73 -6.94 6.20
CA ILE A 44 -4.13 -5.93 7.09
C ILE A 44 -4.84 -4.59 6.94
N LEU A 45 -5.04 -4.14 5.70
CA LEU A 45 -5.67 -2.86 5.41
C LEU A 45 -7.14 -2.85 5.83
N ASN A 46 -7.90 -3.89 5.48
CA ASN A 46 -9.33 -3.96 5.84
C ASN A 46 -9.53 -4.02 7.35
N ASN A 47 -8.75 -4.82 8.08
CA ASN A 47 -8.82 -4.86 9.55
C ASN A 47 -8.54 -3.49 10.20
N SER A 48 -7.69 -2.66 9.58
CA SER A 48 -7.43 -1.31 10.09
C SER A 48 -8.50 -0.29 9.70
N LEU A 49 -9.24 -0.52 8.60
CA LEU A 49 -10.22 0.41 8.07
C LEU A 49 -11.65 0.12 8.53
N GLU A 50 -11.97 -1.14 8.83
CA GLU A 50 -13.30 -1.59 9.25
C GLU A 50 -13.84 -0.81 10.46
N PRO A 51 -13.06 -0.52 11.53
CA PRO A 51 -13.53 0.29 12.66
C PRO A 51 -13.94 1.71 12.28
N HIS A 52 -13.51 2.16 11.10
CA HIS A 52 -13.80 3.49 10.56
C HIS A 52 -14.90 3.46 9.49
N GLY A 53 -15.48 2.30 9.17
CA GLY A 53 -16.53 2.16 8.15
C GLY A 53 -16.00 2.20 6.71
N TYR A 54 -14.72 1.87 6.51
CA TYR A 54 -14.08 1.82 5.19
C TYR A 54 -13.59 0.42 4.87
N GLU A 55 -13.39 0.17 3.59
CA GLU A 55 -12.78 -1.05 3.05
C GLU A 55 -11.75 -0.71 1.96
N ALA A 56 -10.74 -1.56 1.83
CA ALA A 56 -9.64 -1.42 0.90
C ALA A 56 -9.65 -2.54 -0.14
N SER A 57 -9.35 -2.17 -1.38
CA SER A 57 -9.10 -3.10 -2.49
C SER A 57 -7.80 -2.73 -3.18
N ILE A 58 -6.92 -3.72 -3.37
CA ILE A 58 -5.71 -3.55 -4.17
C ILE A 58 -6.13 -3.46 -5.64
N LEU A 59 -5.63 -2.45 -6.34
CA LEU A 59 -5.95 -2.25 -7.74
C LEU A 59 -4.93 -2.95 -8.63
N ASP A 60 -5.43 -3.64 -9.66
CA ASP A 60 -4.64 -4.18 -10.75
C ASP A 60 -4.54 -3.17 -11.92
N VAL A 61 -4.25 -1.91 -11.58
CA VAL A 61 -4.01 -0.85 -12.58
C VAL A 61 -2.68 -0.18 -12.32
N ASP A 62 -2.07 0.35 -13.37
CA ASP A 62 -0.86 1.15 -13.28
C ASP A 62 -1.08 2.35 -12.34
N PRO A 63 -0.37 2.45 -11.20
CA PRO A 63 -0.49 3.56 -10.26
C PRO A 63 -0.20 4.92 -10.91
N CYS A 64 0.56 4.95 -12.01
CA CYS A 64 0.82 6.17 -12.78
C CYS A 64 -0.45 6.75 -13.42
N THR A 65 -1.52 5.97 -13.58
CA THR A 65 -2.82 6.51 -14.00
C THR A 65 -3.50 7.36 -12.92
N ILE A 66 -3.17 7.11 -11.65
CA ILE A 66 -3.68 7.84 -10.48
C ILE A 66 -2.74 9.02 -10.15
N LEU A 67 -1.43 8.84 -10.38
CA LEU A 67 -0.38 9.85 -10.17
C LEU A 67 0.44 10.07 -11.45
N PRO A 68 -0.12 10.69 -12.50
CA PRO A 68 0.53 10.82 -13.81
C PRO A 68 1.82 11.66 -13.79
N ASP A 69 1.93 12.60 -12.84
CA ASP A 69 3.04 13.55 -12.76
C ASP A 69 4.12 13.14 -11.74
N GLU A 70 3.99 12.00 -11.06
CA GLU A 70 4.93 11.59 -10.02
C GLU A 70 5.77 10.40 -10.46
N SER A 71 7.08 10.56 -10.51
CA SER A 71 8.02 9.47 -10.85
C SER A 71 7.93 8.26 -9.92
N ILE A 72 7.35 8.45 -8.73
CA ILE A 72 7.19 7.44 -7.68
C ILE A 72 6.24 6.31 -8.10
N CYS A 73 5.36 6.55 -9.08
CA CYS A 73 4.27 5.65 -9.44
C CYS A 73 4.70 4.30 -10.04
N LYS A 74 5.89 4.22 -10.66
CA LYS A 74 6.37 3.00 -11.34
C LYS A 74 6.65 1.84 -10.39
N ASP A 75 7.13 2.16 -9.19
CA ASP A 75 7.49 1.20 -8.15
C ASP A 75 6.50 1.34 -6.98
N SER A 76 5.21 1.33 -7.31
CA SER A 76 4.15 1.55 -6.34
C SER A 76 3.03 0.53 -6.46
N ILE A 77 2.27 0.39 -5.38
CA ILE A 77 1.02 -0.36 -5.31
C ILE A 77 -0.10 0.62 -5.00
N ALA A 78 -1.15 0.60 -5.84
CA ALA A 78 -2.32 1.42 -5.65
C ALA A 78 -3.42 0.63 -4.92
N VAL A 79 -3.97 1.24 -3.87
CA VAL A 79 -5.09 0.70 -3.10
C VAL A 79 -6.22 1.70 -3.15
N ALA A 80 -7.39 1.26 -3.61
CA ALA A 80 -8.62 2.03 -3.53
C ALA A 80 -9.30 1.83 -2.18
N ILE A 81 -9.82 2.93 -1.62
CA ILE A 81 -10.53 2.94 -0.34
C ILE A 81 -11.96 3.38 -0.59
N TYR A 82 -12.90 2.60 -0.10
CA TYR A 82 -14.34 2.79 -0.27
C TYR A 82 -14.98 2.97 1.11
N GLU A 83 -16.09 3.70 1.16
CA GLU A 83 -17.03 3.51 2.28
C GLU A 83 -17.58 2.09 2.19
N HIS A 84 -17.79 1.43 3.33
CA HIS A 84 -18.21 0.04 3.37
C HIS A 84 -19.50 -0.21 2.57
N GLY A 85 -19.46 -1.14 1.62
CA GLY A 85 -20.58 -1.42 0.71
C GLY A 85 -20.79 -0.38 -0.40
N GLY A 86 -19.89 0.60 -0.50
CA GLY A 86 -19.85 1.61 -1.55
C GLY A 86 -19.19 1.08 -2.82
N SER A 87 -19.61 1.61 -3.98
CA SER A 87 -19.08 1.21 -5.29
C SER A 87 -18.04 2.19 -5.86
N LYS A 88 -17.88 3.36 -5.23
CA LYS A 88 -16.98 4.42 -5.69
C LYS A 88 -15.82 4.60 -4.72
N PRO A 89 -14.57 4.59 -5.20
CA PRO A 89 -13.43 4.86 -4.34
C PRO A 89 -13.43 6.33 -3.92
N LEU A 90 -13.26 6.57 -2.63
CA LEU A 90 -13.17 7.91 -2.03
C LEU A 90 -11.72 8.38 -1.91
N PHE A 91 -10.79 7.43 -1.71
CA PHE A 91 -9.37 7.71 -1.62
C PHE A 91 -8.56 6.65 -2.36
N TYR A 92 -7.35 7.02 -2.75
CA TYR A 92 -6.30 6.11 -3.19
C TYR A 92 -5.12 6.20 -2.22
N ALA A 93 -4.72 5.08 -1.64
CA ALA A 93 -3.45 4.95 -0.93
C ALA A 93 -2.41 4.38 -1.89
N ILE A 94 -1.27 5.06 -1.97
CA ILE A 94 -0.15 4.67 -2.82
C ILE A 94 0.98 4.23 -1.92
N TYR A 95 1.35 2.96 -2.00
CA TYR A 95 2.47 2.38 -1.29
C TYR A 95 3.66 2.32 -2.22
N LEU A 96 4.79 2.85 -1.79
CA LEU A 96 6.07 2.55 -2.40
C LEU A 96 6.40 1.08 -2.15
N TRP A 97 6.81 0.39 -3.20
CA TRP A 97 7.28 -0.99 -3.15
C TRP A 97 8.59 -1.08 -3.92
N ARG A 98 9.69 -1.37 -3.22
CA ARG A 98 11.02 -1.47 -3.82
C ARG A 98 11.69 -2.75 -3.38
N LYS A 99 12.12 -3.53 -4.36
CA LYS A 99 12.89 -4.75 -4.17
C LYS A 99 14.23 -4.61 -4.87
N GLY A 100 15.31 -4.77 -4.10
CA GLY A 100 16.68 -4.84 -4.59
C GLY A 100 17.33 -6.16 -4.19
N ASP A 101 18.59 -6.33 -4.57
CA ASP A 101 19.35 -7.57 -4.36
C ASP A 101 19.54 -7.97 -2.89
N ASN A 102 19.46 -7.00 -1.98
CA ASN A 102 19.64 -7.20 -0.53
C ASN A 102 18.84 -6.19 0.30
N THR A 103 17.89 -5.50 -0.34
CA THR A 103 17.08 -4.44 0.27
C THR A 103 15.63 -4.62 -0.14
N PHE A 104 14.72 -4.42 0.81
CA PHE A 104 13.28 -4.37 0.56
C PHE A 104 12.68 -3.21 1.32
N ALA A 105 11.82 -2.43 0.66
CA ALA A 105 11.08 -1.34 1.27
C ALA A 105 9.63 -1.37 0.82
N PHE A 106 8.72 -1.30 1.78
CA PHE A 106 7.30 -1.09 1.56
C PHE A 106 6.79 -0.01 2.52
N GLU A 107 6.30 1.11 1.99
CA GLU A 107 5.80 2.19 2.83
C GLU A 107 4.71 3.03 2.19
N LEU A 108 3.79 3.56 3.00
CA LEU A 108 2.77 4.49 2.53
C LEU A 108 3.45 5.79 2.05
N ALA A 109 3.41 6.03 0.73
CA ALA A 109 4.01 7.21 0.12
C ALA A 109 3.01 8.37 0.04
N ARG A 110 1.79 8.09 -0.39
CA ARG A 110 0.78 9.12 -0.63
C ARG A 110 -0.62 8.61 -0.30
N LEU A 111 -1.48 9.56 0.06
CA LEU A 111 -2.92 9.34 0.08
C LEU A 111 -3.58 10.44 -0.74
N VAL A 112 -4.42 10.06 -1.69
CA VAL A 112 -5.06 10.95 -2.66
C VAL A 112 -6.55 10.88 -2.43
N GLN A 113 -7.20 12.00 -2.21
CA GLN A 113 -8.65 12.06 -2.22
C GLN A 113 -9.13 12.06 -3.68
N LYS A 114 -10.11 11.21 -3.99
CA LYS A 114 -10.74 11.22 -5.29
C LYS A 114 -11.84 12.28 -5.29
N GLU A 115 -11.74 13.24 -6.21
CA GLU A 115 -12.77 14.25 -6.48
C GLU A 115 -14.00 13.64 -7.17
#